data_AF-A0A9D7B8I1-F1
#
_entry.id   AF-A0A9D7B8I1-F1
#
_cell.length_a   1.000
_cell.length_b   1.000
_cell.length_c   1.000
_cell.angle_alpha   90.00
_cell.angle_beta   90.00
_cell.angle_gamma   90.00
#
_symmetry.space_group_name_H-M   'P 1'
#
loop_
_entity.id
_entity.type
_entity.pdbx_description
1 polymer ?
#
loop_
_entity_poly.entity_id
_entity_poly.type
_entity_poly.pdbx_seq_one_letter_code
_entity_poly.pdbx_strand_id
1 'polypeptide(L)' 'MIGPWQVVLIVVALLLLFGGKKIPELMRGLGQGMKEFKNAKDGVEDKKDDAK' A
#
# COMPACT_ATOMS: atom_id res chain seq x y z
N MET A 1 -21.53 -11.89 -13.81
CA MET A 1 -20.12 -11.65 -14.16
C MET A 1 -19.86 -10.17 -13.95
N ILE A 2 -18.90 -9.79 -13.11
CA ILE A 2 -18.53 -8.38 -12.96
C ILE A 2 -17.62 -8.03 -14.14
N GLY A 3 -18.13 -7.24 -15.07
CA GLY A 3 -17.41 -6.76 -16.23
C GLY A 3 -16.52 -5.55 -15.89
N PRO A 4 -15.55 -5.24 -16.76
CA PRO A 4 -14.64 -4.11 -16.57
C PRO A 4 -15.38 -2.79 -16.32
N TRP A 5 -16.55 -2.60 -16.93
CA TRP A 5 -17.36 -1.39 -16.81
C TRP A 5 -17.90 -1.15 -15.40
N GLN A 6 -18.29 -2.21 -14.69
CA GLN A 6 -18.80 -2.11 -13.31
C GLN A 6 -17.67 -1.74 -12.34
N VAL A 7 -16.47 -2.28 -12.56
CA VAL A 7 -15.27 -1.94 -11.76
C VAL A 7 -14.90 -0.47 -11.95
N VAL A 8 -14.92 0.03 -13.20
CA VAL A 8 -14.64 1.45 -13.49
C VAL A 8 -15.62 2.37 -12.79
N LEU A 9 -16.93 2.07 -12.83
CA LEU A 9 -17.95 2.85 -12.11
C LEU A 9 -17.71 2.90 -10.61
N ILE A 10 -17.34 1.77 -9.99
CA ILE A 10 -17.04 1.71 -8.55
C ILE A 10 -15.81 2.56 -8.23
N VAL A 11 -14.73 2.46 -9.02
CA VAL A 11 -13.52 3.24 -8.84
C VAL A 11 -13.81 4.74 -8.99
N VAL A 12 -14.62 5.13 -9.97
CA VAL A 12 -15.04 6.53 -10.16
C VAL A 12 -15.88 7.01 -8.98
N ALA A 13 -16.82 6.22 -8.47
CA ALA A 13 -17.60 6.57 -7.28
C ALA A 13 -16.70 6.78 -6.05
N LEU A 14 -15.74 5.88 -5.82
CA LEU A 14 -14.75 6.04 -4.74
C LEU A 14 -13.88 7.28 -4.95
N LEU A 15 -13.45 7.57 -6.17
CA LEU A 15 -12.68 8.77 -6.48
C LEU A 15 -13.48 10.06 -6.26
N LEU A 16 -14.80 10.06 -6.47
CA LEU A 16 -15.65 11.21 -6.17
C LEU A 16 -15.85 11.40 -4.67
N LEU A 17 -16.03 10.31 -3.91
CA LEU A 17 -16.23 10.36 -2.46
C LEU A 17 -14.95 10.76 -1.70
N PHE A 18 -13.82 10.16 -2.07
CA PHE A 18 -12.55 10.39 -1.39
C PHE A 18 -11.71 11.48 -2.06
N GLY A 19 -11.96 11.81 -3.33
CA GLY A 19 -11.14 12.72 -4.12
C GLY A 19 -9.88 12.04 -4.67
N GLY A 20 -9.52 12.38 -5.92
CA GLY A 20 -8.36 11.78 -6.61
C GLY A 20 -7.00 12.02 -5.95
N LYS A 21 -6.89 12.98 -5.03
CA LYS A 21 -5.64 13.28 -4.30
C LYS A 21 -5.45 12.46 -3.01
N LYS A 22 -6.55 11.98 -2.39
CA LYS A 22 -6.49 11.23 -1.12
C LYS A 22 -5.99 9.80 -1.31
N ILE A 23 -6.36 9.15 -2.41
CA ILE A 23 -5.88 7.79 -2.73
C ILE A 23 -4.33 7.75 -2.87
N PRO A 24 -3.68 8.64 -3.65
CA PRO A 24 -2.22 8.75 -3.71
C PRO A 24 -1.56 9.11 -2.37
N GLU A 25 -2.18 10.01 -1.60
CA GLU A 25 -1.69 10.45 -0.28
C GLU A 25 -1.65 9.27 0.71
N LEU A 26 -2.72 8.47 0.76
CA LEU A 26 -2.81 7.24 1.56
C LEU A 26 -1.84 6.16 1.07
N MET A 27 -1.70 5.95 -0.24
CA MET A 27 -0.73 4.99 -0.78
C MET A 27 0.71 5.36 -0.45
N ARG A 28 1.07 6.66 -0.50
CA ARG A 28 2.41 7.13 -0.10
C ARG A 28 2.66 6.86 1.37
N GLY A 29 1.71 7.20 2.25
CA GLY A 29 1.82 6.94 3.69
C GLY A 29 1.93 5.44 4.02
N LEU A 30 1.06 4.61 3.43
CA LEU A 30 1.10 3.16 3.61
C LEU A 30 2.40 2.55 3.05
N GLY A 31 2.86 3.02 1.89
CA GLY A 31 4.09 2.56 1.26
C GLY A 31 5.34 2.89 2.06
N GLN A 32 5.40 4.09 2.66
CA GLN A 32 6.46 4.45 3.60
C GLN A 32 6.43 3.59 4.87
N GLY A 33 5.26 3.40 5.48
CA GLY A 33 5.12 2.53 6.65
C GLY A 33 5.48 1.07 6.38
N MET A 34 5.08 0.53 5.22
CA MET A 34 5.45 -0.83 4.80
C MET A 34 6.94 -0.96 4.51
N LYS A 35 7.58 0.07 3.94
CA LYS A 35 9.03 0.12 3.72
C LYS A 35 9.80 0.15 5.04
N GLU A 36 9.39 0.97 6.00
CA GLU A 36 9.99 1.01 7.33
C GLU A 36 9.80 -0.31 8.09
N PHE A 37 8.60 -0.91 8.01
CA PHE A 37 8.32 -2.22 8.59
C PHE A 37 9.23 -3.31 8.01
N LYS A 38 9.40 -3.31 6.68
CA LYS A 38 10.28 -4.26 6.00
C LYS A 38 11.75 -4.05 6.40
N ASN A 39 12.24 -2.81 6.39
CA ASN A 39 13.62 -2.51 6.80
C ASN A 39 13.90 -2.91 8.25
N ALA A 40 12.95 -2.70 9.17
CA ALA A 40 13.07 -3.11 10.56
C ALA A 40 13.11 -4.64 10.70
N LYS A 41 12.33 -5.35 9.89
CA LYS A 41 12.34 -6.82 9.85
C LYS A 41 13.65 -7.37 9.28
N ASP A 42 14.07 -6.86 8.12
CA ASP A 42 15.29 -7.30 7.43
C ASP A 42 16.54 -7.00 8.28
N GLY A 43 16.61 -5.83 8.94
CA GLY A 43 17.70 -5.50 9.87
C GLY A 43 17.72 -6.29 11.19
N VAL A 44 16.63 -7.02 11.50
CA VAL A 44 16.58 -7.99 12.61
C VAL A 44 17.00 -9.39 12.12
N GLU A 45 16.74 -9.72 10.85
CA GLU A 45 17.20 -10.98 10.24
C GLU A 45 18.72 -10.99 10.03
N ASP A 46 19.32 -9.88 9.57
CA ASP A 46 20.77 -9.74 9.36
C ASP A 46 21.58 -9.95 10.65
N LYS A 47 21.03 -9.58 11.82
CA LYS A 47 21.66 -9.80 13.14
C LYS A 47 21.58 -11.23 13.67
N LYS A 48 20.82 -12.13 13.03
CA LYS A 48 20.69 -13.53 13.48
C LYS A 48 21.64 -14.48 12.77
N ASP A 49 22.23 -14.10 11.64
CA ASP A 49 23.11 -14.96 10.86
C ASP A 49 24.60 -14.89 11.30
N ASP A 50 25.02 -13.87 12.06
CA ASP A 50 26.37 -13.76 12.63
C ASP A 50 26.60 -14.57 13.93
N ALA A 51 25.62 -15.35 14.37
CA ALA A 51 25.68 -16.12 15.62
C ALA A 51 25.89 -17.63 15.43
N LYS A 52 26.35 -18.09 14.25
CA LYS A 52 26.61 -19.51 13.98
C LYS A 52 28.07 -19.80 13.64
#